data_AF-A0A1M5XZE7-F1
#
_entry.id   AF-A0A1M5XZE7-F1
#
_cell.length_a   1.000
_cell.length_b   1.000
_cell.length_c   1.000
_cell.angle_alpha   90.00
_cell.angle_beta   90.00
_cell.angle_gamma   90.00
#
_symmetry.space_group_name_H-M   'P 1'
#
loop_
_entity.id
_entity.type
_entity.pdbx_description
1 polymer ?
#
loop_
_entity_poly.entity_id
_entity_poly.type
_entity_poly.pdbx_seq_one_letter_code
_entity_poly.pdbx_strand_id
1 'polypeptide(L)'
;MAQRIASFSLVFILIGLLFSFVTASRGCAADATEQSVRAELIWSQSDGLRHEIFSSSFCAGEWAEPQQITDDNADNLHPSIDIGPDGRKWAAWTALEESGMELRYSQNDGDRWQPSALIPSDLASNIKPSIMVAEDGVVWVAWSANDGGLDDIYYSRFLNGEWDDAQPIHDPNQVPDILPVLSLDETGSPLVTWQRYQNGGYVQVESIWEGSAWGEPTEFPEEDELTDDQDVLVQALTLPDFVSDTRQVFVKFIEESPEEPDCTVITR
;
A
#
# COMPACT_ATOMS: atom_id res chain seq x y z
N MET A 1 -26.60 6.53 -85.05
CA MET A 1 -26.96 7.14 -83.75
C MET A 1 -26.77 6.07 -82.69
N ALA A 2 -25.57 5.84 -82.12
CA ALA A 2 -24.84 6.71 -81.17
C ALA A 2 -25.71 6.99 -79.94
N GLN A 3 -25.36 6.68 -78.68
CA GLN A 3 -24.10 6.26 -78.06
C GLN A 3 -24.45 5.71 -76.65
N ARG A 4 -23.73 4.69 -76.17
CA ARG A 4 -23.87 4.15 -74.80
C ARG A 4 -23.46 5.21 -73.79
N ILE A 5 -24.30 5.48 -72.79
CA ILE A 5 -23.92 6.25 -71.60
C ILE A 5 -23.53 5.25 -70.52
N ALA A 6 -22.25 5.24 -70.17
CA ALA A 6 -21.71 4.49 -69.05
C ALA A 6 -22.09 5.19 -67.74
N SER A 7 -22.74 4.47 -66.83
CA SER A 7 -22.92 4.90 -65.43
C SER A 7 -21.57 4.79 -64.72
N PHE A 8 -21.00 5.93 -64.34
CA PHE A 8 -19.90 6.00 -63.38
C PHE A 8 -20.45 5.78 -61.96
N SER A 9 -20.18 4.63 -61.36
CA SER A 9 -20.32 4.44 -59.92
C SER A 9 -19.16 5.17 -59.22
N LEU A 10 -19.45 6.28 -58.57
CA LEU A 10 -18.51 6.99 -57.70
C LEU A 10 -18.41 6.20 -56.39
N VAL A 11 -17.32 5.47 -56.18
CA VAL A 11 -16.99 4.83 -54.90
C VAL A 11 -16.43 5.93 -53.99
N PHE A 12 -17.21 6.36 -53.00
CA PHE A 12 -16.68 7.14 -51.87
C PHE A 12 -15.96 6.16 -50.93
N ILE A 13 -14.63 6.09 -51.02
CA ILE A 13 -13.81 5.47 -49.98
C ILE A 13 -13.76 6.48 -48.83
N LEU A 14 -14.66 6.32 -47.85
CA LEU A 14 -14.59 7.02 -46.59
C LEU A 14 -13.43 6.39 -45.80
N ILE A 15 -12.24 6.97 -45.88
CA ILE A 15 -11.12 6.62 -45.00
C ILE A 15 -11.49 7.15 -43.62
N GLY A 16 -12.13 6.30 -42.82
CA GLY A 16 -12.27 6.53 -41.39
C GLY A 16 -10.89 6.52 -40.75
N LEU A 17 -10.34 7.70 -40.54
CA LEU A 17 -9.25 7.91 -39.58
C LEU A 17 -9.82 7.61 -38.20
N LEU A 18 -9.79 6.33 -37.81
CA LEU A 18 -9.83 5.91 -36.43
C LEU A 18 -8.58 6.50 -35.77
N PHE A 19 -8.74 7.68 -35.17
CA PHE A 19 -7.86 8.10 -34.09
C PHE A 19 -8.12 7.14 -32.93
N SER A 20 -7.42 6.01 -32.95
CA SER A 20 -7.16 5.28 -31.72
C SER A 20 -6.38 6.25 -30.84
N PHE A 21 -7.07 6.89 -29.89
CA PHE A 21 -6.41 7.41 -28.71
C PHE A 21 -5.86 6.19 -27.98
N VAL A 22 -4.63 5.82 -28.31
CA VAL A 22 -3.78 5.14 -27.35
C VAL A 22 -3.47 6.23 -26.34
N THR A 23 -4.27 6.32 -25.28
CA THR A 23 -3.78 6.89 -24.03
C THR A 23 -2.65 5.96 -23.61
N ALA A 24 -1.43 6.30 -24.04
CA ALA A 24 -0.27 5.81 -23.35
C ALA A 24 -0.46 6.27 -21.91
N SER A 25 -0.63 5.33 -20.98
CA SER A 25 -0.33 5.62 -19.58
C SER A 25 1.08 6.19 -19.63
N ARG A 26 1.22 7.49 -19.35
CA ARG A 26 2.52 8.07 -19.14
C ARG A 26 3.04 7.39 -17.88
N GLY A 27 3.83 6.32 -18.07
CA GLY A 27 4.61 5.76 -16.99
C GLY A 27 5.38 6.90 -16.34
N CYS A 28 5.36 6.94 -15.00
CA CYS A 28 5.90 8.01 -14.15
C CYS A 28 7.43 8.27 -14.35
N ALA A 29 8.09 7.59 -15.29
CA ALA A 29 9.53 7.63 -15.49
C ALA A 29 10.05 8.77 -16.37
N ALA A 30 9.21 9.54 -17.06
CA ALA A 30 9.69 10.40 -18.16
C ALA A 30 9.88 11.90 -17.86
N ASP A 31 9.38 12.44 -16.74
CA ASP A 31 9.35 13.91 -16.53
C ASP A 31 9.44 14.34 -15.04
N ALA A 32 10.14 13.56 -14.20
CA ALA A 32 10.38 13.95 -12.80
C ALA A 32 11.49 15.03 -12.74
N THR A 33 11.11 16.26 -12.40
CA THR A 33 12.05 17.27 -11.88
C THR A 33 12.37 16.99 -10.41
N GLU A 34 13.53 17.42 -9.90
CA GLU A 34 14.09 17.23 -8.53
C GLU A 34 13.16 17.52 -7.32
N GLN A 35 11.88 17.89 -7.51
CA GLN A 35 10.89 18.09 -6.45
C GLN A 35 9.53 17.43 -6.75
N SER A 36 9.47 16.38 -7.58
CA SER A 36 8.22 15.66 -7.79
C SER A 36 7.91 14.77 -6.59
N VAL A 37 6.99 15.20 -5.74
CA VAL A 37 6.39 14.34 -4.71
C VAL A 37 5.79 13.12 -5.38
N ARG A 38 6.16 11.93 -4.89
CA ARG A 38 5.53 10.67 -5.24
C ARG A 38 4.85 10.08 -4.03
N ALA A 39 3.67 9.52 -4.24
CA ALA A 39 2.94 8.84 -3.18
C ALA A 39 2.11 7.69 -3.74
N GLU A 40 1.86 6.69 -2.90
CA GLU A 40 0.85 5.67 -3.16
C GLU A 40 -0.32 5.87 -2.20
N LEU A 41 -1.50 5.74 -2.75
CA LEU A 41 -2.76 5.76 -2.03
C LEU A 41 -3.38 4.38 -2.11
N ILE A 42 -3.81 3.86 -0.96
CA ILE A 42 -4.62 2.65 -0.87
C ILE A 42 -5.82 2.93 0.02
N TRP A 43 -7.00 2.47 -0.38
CA TRP A 43 -8.22 2.70 0.39
C TRP A 43 -9.23 1.57 0.25
N SER A 44 -10.11 1.48 1.24
CA SER A 44 -11.28 0.61 1.22
C SER A 44 -12.55 1.44 0.98
N GLN A 45 -13.38 1.03 0.02
CA GLN A 45 -14.60 1.74 -0.34
C GLN A 45 -15.70 0.76 -0.72
N SER A 46 -16.95 1.11 -0.39
CA SER A 46 -18.10 0.29 -0.74
C SER A 46 -18.45 0.38 -2.23
N ASP A 47 -18.61 -0.78 -2.88
CA ASP A 47 -19.13 -0.90 -4.24
C ASP A 47 -20.69 -0.96 -4.30
N GLY A 48 -21.35 -0.82 -3.14
CA GLY A 48 -22.79 -0.96 -2.96
C GLY A 48 -23.23 -2.34 -2.44
N LEU A 49 -22.34 -3.33 -2.39
CA LEU A 49 -22.57 -4.65 -1.82
C LEU A 49 -21.60 -4.96 -0.67
N ARG A 50 -20.32 -4.64 -0.84
CA ARG A 50 -19.21 -4.91 0.09
C ARG A 50 -18.15 -3.82 -0.03
N HIS A 51 -17.15 -3.82 0.85
CA HIS A 51 -15.97 -3.00 0.64
C HIS A 51 -14.93 -3.71 -0.23
N GLU A 52 -14.36 -2.94 -1.16
CA GLU A 52 -13.27 -3.37 -2.02
C GLU A 52 -12.05 -2.47 -1.78
N ILE A 53 -10.86 -3.02 -2.03
CA ILE A 53 -9.59 -2.29 -1.95
C ILE A 53 -9.26 -1.70 -3.30
N PHE A 54 -8.87 -0.44 -3.29
CA PHE A 54 -8.41 0.30 -4.45
C PHE A 54 -7.05 0.94 -4.17
N SER A 55 -6.32 1.24 -5.24
CA SER A 55 -5.07 2.00 -5.18
C SER A 55 -4.97 3.06 -6.27
N SER A 56 -4.17 4.07 -6.03
CA SER A 56 -3.79 5.09 -7.01
C SER A 56 -2.40 5.63 -6.67
N SER A 57 -1.64 6.03 -7.69
CA SER A 57 -0.31 6.60 -7.53
C SER A 57 -0.35 8.08 -7.85
N PHE A 58 0.30 8.89 -7.02
CA PHE A 58 0.52 10.31 -7.23
C PHE A 58 1.89 10.54 -7.85
N CYS A 59 1.93 11.22 -9.00
CA CYS A 59 3.15 11.55 -9.69
C CYS A 59 2.96 12.86 -10.47
N ALA A 60 3.95 13.76 -10.41
CA ALA A 60 3.94 15.03 -11.12
C ALA A 60 2.68 15.90 -10.88
N GLY A 61 2.12 15.87 -9.67
CA GLY A 61 0.98 16.70 -9.27
C GLY A 61 -0.39 16.09 -9.57
N GLU A 62 -0.46 14.88 -10.11
CA GLU A 62 -1.71 14.22 -10.51
C GLU A 62 -1.83 12.81 -9.91
N TRP A 63 -3.06 12.43 -9.57
CA TRP A 63 -3.41 11.05 -9.22
C TRP A 63 -3.72 10.25 -10.48
N ALA A 64 -3.18 9.04 -10.58
CA ALA A 64 -3.57 8.09 -11.62
C ALA A 64 -5.03 7.63 -11.43
N GLU A 65 -5.61 7.10 -12.50
CA GLU A 65 -6.92 6.43 -12.42
C GLU A 65 -6.89 5.30 -11.37
N PRO A 66 -7.92 5.19 -10.52
CA PRO A 66 -8.03 4.12 -9.53
C PRO A 66 -7.90 2.73 -10.13
N GLN A 67 -7.08 1.89 -9.49
CA GLN A 67 -7.04 0.46 -9.75
C GLN A 67 -7.75 -0.28 -8.62
N GLN A 68 -8.77 -1.06 -8.97
CA GLN A 68 -9.40 -2.00 -8.05
C GLN A 68 -8.47 -3.21 -7.85
N ILE A 69 -8.12 -3.52 -6.60
CA ILE A 69 -7.27 -4.65 -6.22
C ILE A 69 -8.11 -5.90 -5.96
N THR A 70 -9.27 -5.74 -5.33
CA THR A 70 -10.16 -6.86 -4.94
C THR A 70 -11.46 -6.84 -5.73
N ASP A 71 -11.91 -8.03 -6.12
CA ASP A 71 -13.23 -8.30 -6.71
C ASP A 71 -13.62 -9.73 -6.31
N ASP A 72 -13.70 -9.95 -5.00
CA ASP A 72 -14.04 -11.22 -4.38
C ASP A 72 -15.36 -11.11 -3.60
N ASN A 73 -15.70 -12.09 -2.77
CA ASN A 73 -16.95 -12.05 -2.00
C ASN A 73 -16.72 -11.67 -0.52
N ALA A 74 -15.53 -11.18 -0.17
CA ALA A 74 -15.22 -10.71 1.16
C ALA A 74 -15.58 -9.23 1.32
N ASP A 75 -15.74 -8.80 2.57
CA ASP A 75 -15.71 -7.38 2.92
C ASP A 75 -14.25 -7.00 3.21
N ASN A 76 -13.60 -6.28 2.29
CA ASN A 76 -12.17 -5.99 2.34
C ASN A 76 -11.89 -4.64 3.03
N LEU A 77 -11.18 -4.70 4.14
CA LEU A 77 -11.05 -3.60 5.11
C LEU A 77 -9.59 -3.42 5.54
N HIS A 78 -9.29 -2.23 6.07
CA HIS A 78 -8.00 -1.88 6.66
C HIS A 78 -6.79 -2.16 5.75
N PRO A 79 -6.77 -1.64 4.51
CA PRO A 79 -5.64 -1.87 3.63
C PRO A 79 -4.38 -1.15 4.11
N SER A 80 -3.22 -1.73 3.84
CA SER A 80 -1.90 -1.13 4.04
C SER A 80 -1.07 -1.38 2.79
N ILE A 81 -0.19 -0.45 2.44
CA ILE A 81 0.66 -0.53 1.25
C ILE A 81 2.08 -0.08 1.56
N ASP A 82 3.06 -0.78 0.98
CA ASP A 82 4.44 -0.34 0.95
C ASP A 82 5.14 -0.74 -0.35
N ILE A 83 6.32 -0.18 -0.61
CA ILE A 83 7.08 -0.38 -1.85
C ILE A 83 8.49 -0.85 -1.52
N GLY A 84 8.89 -1.95 -2.13
CA GLY A 84 10.24 -2.49 -1.98
C GLY A 84 11.30 -1.71 -2.76
N PRO A 85 12.58 -1.95 -2.44
CA PRO A 85 13.72 -1.37 -3.17
C PRO A 85 13.79 -1.80 -4.66
N ASP A 86 13.09 -2.87 -5.04
CA ASP A 86 12.91 -3.32 -6.42
C ASP A 86 11.79 -2.56 -7.17
N GLY A 87 11.11 -1.62 -6.50
CA GLY A 87 9.96 -0.87 -7.01
C GLY A 87 8.64 -1.64 -6.97
N ARG A 88 8.64 -2.88 -6.44
CA ARG A 88 7.43 -3.69 -6.30
C ARG A 88 6.57 -3.16 -5.16
N LYS A 89 5.28 -2.98 -5.42
CA LYS A 89 4.31 -2.60 -4.37
C LYS A 89 3.73 -3.84 -3.73
N TRP A 90 3.52 -3.77 -2.43
CA TRP A 90 2.88 -4.79 -1.64
C TRP A 90 1.70 -4.19 -0.91
N ALA A 91 0.54 -4.82 -1.04
CA ALA A 91 -0.66 -4.46 -0.29
C ALA A 91 -1.06 -5.62 0.61
N ALA A 92 -1.52 -5.31 1.82
CA ALA A 92 -2.16 -6.26 2.73
C ALA A 92 -3.45 -5.67 3.28
N TRP A 93 -4.46 -6.50 3.55
CA TRP A 93 -5.74 -6.06 4.10
C TRP A 93 -6.41 -7.18 4.90
N THR A 94 -7.41 -6.79 5.70
CA THR A 94 -8.34 -7.71 6.36
C THR A 94 -9.45 -8.09 5.39
N ALA A 95 -9.65 -9.36 5.13
CA ALA A 95 -10.80 -9.89 4.40
C ALA A 95 -11.79 -10.52 5.40
N LEU A 96 -12.99 -9.95 5.51
CA LEU A 96 -14.07 -10.50 6.32
C LEU A 96 -14.92 -11.42 5.45
N GLU A 97 -14.88 -12.71 5.76
CA GLU A 97 -15.68 -13.76 5.12
C GLU A 97 -16.56 -14.46 6.18
N GLU A 98 -17.45 -15.36 5.74
CA GLU A 98 -18.27 -16.16 6.68
C GLU A 98 -17.40 -17.04 7.61
N SER A 99 -16.19 -17.41 7.17
CA SER A 99 -15.23 -18.21 7.94
C SER A 99 -14.51 -17.44 9.03
N GLY A 100 -14.46 -16.10 8.97
CA GLY A 100 -13.72 -15.28 9.93
C GLY A 100 -13.06 -14.05 9.29
N MET A 101 -12.08 -13.49 10.01
CA MET A 101 -11.26 -12.36 9.53
C MET A 101 -9.86 -12.85 9.21
N GLU A 102 -9.55 -12.91 7.92
CA GLU A 102 -8.28 -13.37 7.38
C GLU A 102 -7.44 -12.20 6.86
N LEU A 103 -6.14 -12.42 6.71
CA LEU A 103 -5.26 -11.47 6.04
C LEU A 103 -5.01 -11.90 4.61
N ARG A 104 -5.17 -10.97 3.68
CA ARG A 104 -4.86 -11.16 2.25
C ARG A 104 -3.77 -10.19 1.85
N TYR A 105 -3.00 -10.56 0.84
CA TYR A 105 -2.02 -9.69 0.20
C TYR A 105 -2.08 -9.76 -1.31
N SER A 106 -1.57 -8.72 -1.97
CA SER A 106 -1.30 -8.71 -3.41
C SER A 106 0.00 -7.95 -3.70
N GLN A 107 0.60 -8.24 -4.85
CA GLN A 107 1.82 -7.61 -5.34
C GLN A 107 1.55 -6.88 -6.66
N ASN A 108 2.26 -5.77 -6.88
CA ASN A 108 2.28 -5.07 -8.14
C ASN A 108 3.73 -4.94 -8.65
N ASP A 109 4.05 -5.68 -9.71
CA ASP A 109 5.38 -5.72 -10.34
C ASP A 109 5.53 -4.69 -11.48
N GLY A 110 4.68 -3.66 -11.53
CA GLY A 110 4.70 -2.62 -12.56
C GLY A 110 3.39 -1.84 -12.62
N ASP A 111 2.50 -2.24 -13.53
CA ASP A 111 1.26 -1.50 -13.81
C ASP A 111 -0.01 -2.14 -13.24
N ARG A 112 0.04 -3.39 -12.73
CA ARG A 112 -1.15 -4.14 -12.32
C ARG A 112 -0.91 -5.01 -11.09
N TRP A 113 -1.92 -5.04 -10.23
CA TRP A 113 -1.99 -5.96 -9.11
C TRP A 113 -2.21 -7.40 -9.57
N GLN A 114 -1.52 -8.33 -8.90
CA GLN A 114 -1.71 -9.76 -9.06
C GLN A 114 -2.96 -10.23 -8.31
N PRO A 115 -3.48 -11.44 -8.60
CA PRO A 115 -4.51 -12.06 -7.77
C PRO A 115 -4.08 -12.09 -6.30
N SER A 116 -5.02 -11.82 -5.39
CA SER A 116 -4.74 -11.86 -3.96
C SER A 116 -4.44 -13.28 -3.47
N ALA A 117 -3.62 -13.36 -2.43
CA ALA A 117 -3.27 -14.61 -1.75
C ALA A 117 -3.40 -14.43 -0.22
N LEU A 118 -3.45 -15.55 0.50
CA LEU A 118 -3.58 -15.58 1.96
C LEU A 118 -2.21 -15.30 2.63
N ILE A 119 -2.20 -14.49 3.68
CA ILE A 119 -1.11 -14.51 4.67
C ILE A 119 -1.49 -15.55 5.74
N PRO A 120 -0.75 -16.66 5.89
CA PRO A 120 -1.14 -17.74 6.78
C PRO A 120 -1.20 -17.31 8.26
N SER A 121 -2.26 -17.72 8.94
CA SER A 121 -2.43 -17.58 10.40
C SER A 121 -3.43 -18.63 10.88
N ASP A 122 -3.14 -19.25 12.02
CA ASP A 122 -4.04 -20.21 12.67
C ASP A 122 -5.02 -19.52 13.65
N LEU A 123 -5.02 -18.18 13.69
CA LEU A 123 -5.86 -17.38 14.60
C LEU A 123 -7.21 -17.08 13.96
N ALA A 124 -8.27 -17.06 14.78
CA ALA A 124 -9.64 -16.88 14.30
C ALA A 124 -9.95 -15.46 13.79
N SER A 125 -9.27 -14.46 14.34
CA SER A 125 -9.44 -13.05 14.02
C SER A 125 -8.09 -12.43 13.73
N ASN A 126 -7.88 -11.93 12.51
CA ASN A 126 -6.67 -11.23 12.10
C ASN A 126 -7.08 -9.92 11.41
N ILE A 127 -6.73 -8.79 12.02
CA ILE A 127 -7.26 -7.50 11.60
C ILE A 127 -6.18 -6.42 11.55
N LYS A 128 -6.43 -5.40 10.73
CA LYS A 128 -5.65 -4.17 10.65
C LYS A 128 -4.14 -4.43 10.43
N PRO A 129 -3.79 -5.09 9.31
CA PRO A 129 -2.40 -5.31 9.00
C PRO A 129 -1.69 -3.97 8.73
N SER A 130 -0.43 -3.89 9.15
CA SER A 130 0.54 -2.95 8.66
C SER A 130 1.59 -3.72 7.87
N ILE A 131 1.92 -3.25 6.68
CA ILE A 131 2.95 -3.85 5.82
C ILE A 131 4.13 -2.89 5.67
N MET A 132 5.34 -3.44 5.67
CA MET A 132 6.58 -2.71 5.44
C MET A 132 7.54 -3.59 4.62
N VAL A 133 8.22 -3.03 3.63
CA VAL A 133 9.30 -3.71 2.91
C VAL A 133 10.64 -3.12 3.35
N ALA A 134 11.50 -3.96 3.93
CA ALA A 134 12.83 -3.56 4.36
C ALA A 134 13.80 -3.38 3.18
N GLU A 135 14.95 -2.74 3.41
CA GLU A 135 15.97 -2.47 2.38
C GLU A 135 16.57 -3.74 1.76
N ASP A 136 16.55 -4.85 2.50
CA ASP A 136 16.99 -6.17 2.00
C ASP A 136 15.91 -6.87 1.14
N GLY A 137 14.75 -6.23 0.97
CA GLY A 137 13.60 -6.74 0.22
C GLY A 137 12.71 -7.70 1.00
N VAL A 138 12.97 -7.94 2.29
CA VAL A 138 12.08 -8.73 3.14
C VAL A 138 10.81 -7.93 3.43
N VAL A 139 9.66 -8.55 3.19
CA VAL A 139 8.36 -7.95 3.52
C VAL A 139 7.97 -8.37 4.92
N TRP A 140 7.58 -7.42 5.74
CA TRP A 140 7.08 -7.63 7.09
C TRP A 140 5.61 -7.25 7.12
N VAL A 141 4.81 -8.07 7.78
CA VAL A 141 3.41 -7.74 8.09
C VAL A 141 3.21 -7.94 9.58
N ALA A 142 2.67 -6.93 10.25
CA ALA A 142 2.23 -7.00 11.63
C ALA A 142 0.72 -6.74 11.71
N TRP A 143 0.02 -7.39 12.62
CA TRP A 143 -1.44 -7.28 12.73
C TRP A 143 -1.93 -7.55 14.14
N SER A 144 -3.14 -7.08 14.46
CA SER A 144 -3.82 -7.45 15.70
C SER A 144 -4.55 -8.77 15.48
N ALA A 145 -4.40 -9.71 16.41
CA ALA A 145 -5.08 -10.99 16.31
C ALA A 145 -5.47 -11.61 17.63
N ASN A 146 -6.47 -12.48 17.58
CA ASN A 146 -6.90 -13.29 18.71
C ASN A 146 -7.55 -14.61 18.25
N ASP A 147 -7.63 -15.56 19.19
CA ASP A 147 -8.41 -16.80 19.07
C ASP A 147 -9.50 -16.84 20.17
N GLY A 148 -10.40 -15.86 20.16
CA GLY A 148 -11.49 -15.73 21.13
C GLY A 148 -11.11 -15.08 22.46
N GLY A 149 -9.92 -14.47 22.52
CA GLY A 149 -9.37 -13.76 23.67
C GLY A 149 -9.27 -12.24 23.45
N LEU A 150 -8.33 -11.61 24.16
CA LEU A 150 -7.91 -10.23 23.89
C LEU A 150 -7.02 -10.22 22.64
N ASP A 151 -7.00 -9.10 21.91
CA ASP A 151 -6.07 -8.90 20.81
C ASP A 151 -4.64 -8.80 21.32
N ASP A 152 -3.72 -9.50 20.66
CA ASP A 152 -2.27 -9.37 20.78
C ASP A 152 -1.69 -9.00 19.41
N ILE A 153 -0.43 -8.53 19.36
CA ILE A 153 0.25 -8.24 18.09
C ILE A 153 1.04 -9.44 17.58
N TYR A 154 0.78 -9.81 16.34
CA TYR A 154 1.48 -10.85 15.60
C TYR A 154 2.21 -10.27 14.40
N TYR A 155 3.18 -11.02 13.90
CA TYR A 155 3.89 -10.72 12.67
C TYR A 155 4.20 -11.98 11.85
N SER A 156 4.48 -11.77 10.58
CA SER A 156 5.06 -12.75 9.66
C SER A 156 5.91 -12.01 8.62
N ARG A 157 6.82 -12.73 7.98
CA ARG A 157 7.75 -12.20 7.00
C ARG A 157 7.64 -12.96 5.70
N PHE A 158 7.68 -12.26 4.58
CA PHE A 158 7.83 -12.86 3.28
C PHE A 158 9.31 -12.81 2.89
N LEU A 159 9.94 -13.98 2.83
CA LEU A 159 11.32 -14.14 2.39
C LEU A 159 11.44 -15.41 1.55
N ASN A 160 12.32 -15.41 0.56
CA ASN A 160 12.55 -16.55 -0.33
C ASN A 160 11.30 -17.10 -1.05
N GLY A 161 10.26 -16.27 -1.21
CA GLY A 161 9.04 -16.64 -1.93
C GLY A 161 7.93 -17.26 -1.06
N GLU A 162 8.10 -17.29 0.26
CA GLU A 162 7.11 -17.84 1.19
C GLU A 162 6.96 -16.96 2.45
N TRP A 163 5.82 -17.10 3.13
CA TRP A 163 5.58 -16.50 4.43
C TRP A 163 6.13 -17.41 5.53
N ASP A 164 6.81 -16.81 6.51
CA ASP A 164 7.05 -17.45 7.80
C ASP A 164 5.71 -17.75 8.52
N ASP A 165 5.72 -18.71 9.43
CA ASP A 165 4.58 -18.91 10.33
C ASP A 165 4.30 -17.62 11.14
N ALA A 166 3.02 -17.36 11.42
CA ALA A 166 2.62 -16.25 12.28
C ALA A 166 3.21 -16.40 13.69
N GLN A 167 3.84 -15.34 14.20
CA GLN A 167 4.46 -15.32 15.53
C GLN A 167 4.04 -14.09 16.32
N PRO A 168 3.89 -14.20 17.65
CA PRO A 168 3.64 -13.02 18.48
C PRO A 168 4.89 -12.12 18.52
N ILE A 169 4.68 -10.80 18.60
CA ILE A 169 5.78 -9.83 18.75
C ILE A 169 6.31 -9.79 20.19
N HIS A 170 5.47 -10.07 21.17
CA HIS A 170 5.81 -10.05 22.59
C HIS A 170 5.20 -11.24 23.33
N ASP A 171 5.65 -11.47 24.57
CA ASP A 171 5.04 -12.47 25.43
C ASP A 171 3.56 -12.15 25.72
N PRO A 172 2.69 -13.17 25.84
CA PRO A 172 1.27 -12.97 26.11
C PRO A 172 1.03 -12.15 27.37
N ASN A 173 0.08 -11.23 27.31
CA ASN A 173 -0.34 -10.45 28.46
C ASN A 173 -1.87 -10.53 28.63
N GLN A 174 -2.46 -9.70 29.50
CA GLN A 174 -3.90 -9.72 29.80
C GLN A 174 -4.56 -8.38 29.50
N VAL A 175 -4.06 -7.70 28.48
CA VAL A 175 -4.60 -6.43 27.98
C VAL A 175 -4.69 -6.46 26.46
N PRO A 176 -5.67 -5.77 25.85
CA PRO A 176 -5.68 -5.56 24.41
C PRO A 176 -4.44 -4.81 23.93
N ASP A 177 -3.74 -5.39 22.95
CA ASP A 177 -2.74 -4.75 22.12
C ASP A 177 -3.27 -4.66 20.67
N ILE A 178 -3.39 -3.44 20.14
CA ILE A 178 -4.08 -3.16 18.88
C ILE A 178 -3.34 -2.14 18.01
N LEU A 179 -3.73 -2.08 16.73
CA LEU A 179 -3.29 -1.06 15.76
C LEU A 179 -1.77 -1.03 15.57
N PRO A 180 -1.14 -2.15 15.18
CA PRO A 180 0.30 -2.14 14.93
C PRO A 180 0.63 -1.30 13.70
N VAL A 181 1.74 -0.59 13.76
CA VAL A 181 2.33 0.14 12.63
C VAL A 181 3.79 -0.28 12.53
N LEU A 182 4.17 -0.83 11.38
CA LEU A 182 5.55 -1.14 11.04
C LEU A 182 6.22 0.06 10.37
N SER A 183 7.47 0.28 10.76
CA SER A 183 8.38 1.24 10.14
C SER A 183 9.82 0.75 10.29
N LEU A 184 10.77 1.51 9.76
CA LEU A 184 12.19 1.33 10.02
C LEU A 184 12.64 2.36 11.05
N ASP A 185 13.52 1.96 11.96
CA ASP A 185 14.24 2.89 12.82
C ASP A 185 15.35 3.62 12.04
N GLU A 186 16.06 4.54 12.70
CA GLU A 186 17.16 5.32 12.10
C GLU A 186 18.33 4.45 11.59
N THR A 187 18.40 3.19 12.02
CA THR A 187 19.44 2.22 11.62
C THR A 187 19.00 1.30 10.49
N GLY A 188 17.74 1.38 10.06
CA GLY A 188 17.12 0.48 9.09
C GLY A 188 16.62 -0.83 9.71
N SER A 189 16.52 -0.92 11.04
CA SER A 189 15.95 -2.08 11.73
C SER A 189 14.42 -1.99 11.76
N PRO A 190 13.69 -3.09 11.53
CA PRO A 190 12.24 -3.10 11.70
C PRO A 190 11.83 -2.64 13.10
N LEU A 191 10.95 -1.66 13.16
CA LEU A 191 10.31 -1.11 14.34
C LEU A 191 8.80 -1.37 14.24
N VAL A 192 8.18 -1.80 15.32
CA VAL A 192 6.73 -1.89 15.42
C VAL A 192 6.25 -1.04 16.58
N THR A 193 5.27 -0.19 16.32
CA THR A 193 4.53 0.54 17.37
C THR A 193 3.10 0.03 17.44
N TRP A 194 2.48 0.04 18.62
CA TRP A 194 1.09 -0.36 18.80
C TRP A 194 0.47 0.30 20.03
N GLN A 195 -0.85 0.21 20.15
CA GLN A 195 -1.60 0.70 21.30
C GLN A 195 -1.88 -0.42 22.29
N ARG A 196 -1.47 -0.22 23.55
CA ARG A 196 -1.73 -1.14 24.67
C ARG A 196 -2.75 -0.57 25.64
N TYR A 197 -3.81 -1.31 25.96
CA TYR A 197 -4.81 -0.87 26.92
C TYR A 197 -4.37 -1.12 28.37
N GLN A 198 -4.03 -0.08 29.12
CA GLN A 198 -3.64 -0.20 30.52
C GLN A 198 -4.13 0.97 31.37
N ASN A 199 -4.42 0.70 32.64
CA ASN A 199 -4.85 1.69 33.62
C ASN A 199 -6.06 2.56 33.18
N GLY A 200 -6.93 2.02 32.32
CA GLY A 200 -8.14 2.69 31.85
C GLY A 200 -8.01 3.45 30.53
N GLY A 201 -6.85 3.41 29.86
CA GLY A 201 -6.62 4.06 28.56
C GLY A 201 -5.61 3.30 27.70
N TYR A 202 -5.38 3.78 26.48
CA TYR A 202 -4.32 3.25 25.62
C TYR A 202 -3.02 4.03 25.83
N VAL A 203 -1.90 3.31 25.85
CA VAL A 203 -0.54 3.87 25.77
C VAL A 203 0.11 3.40 24.47
N GLN A 204 1.09 4.16 23.98
CA GLN A 204 1.91 3.75 22.85
C GLN A 204 3.06 2.90 23.33
N VAL A 205 3.27 1.78 22.66
CA VAL A 205 4.33 0.82 22.94
C VAL A 205 5.09 0.56 21.65
N GLU A 206 6.39 0.40 21.76
CA GLU A 206 7.26 0.05 20.65
C GLU A 206 8.12 -1.17 20.94
N SER A 207 8.58 -1.83 19.89
CA SER A 207 9.63 -2.84 19.94
C SER A 207 10.44 -2.81 18.64
N ILE A 208 11.75 -3.00 18.76
CA ILE A 208 12.70 -2.99 17.65
C ILE A 208 13.20 -4.41 17.42
N TRP A 209 13.34 -4.82 16.17
CA TRP A 209 13.91 -6.10 15.80
C TRP A 209 15.43 -6.12 16.03
N GLU A 210 15.89 -7.04 16.88
CA GLU A 210 17.31 -7.18 17.26
C GLU A 210 18.06 -8.24 16.41
N GLY A 211 17.55 -8.53 15.22
CA GLY A 211 18.16 -9.46 14.25
C GLY A 211 17.60 -10.88 14.29
N SER A 212 17.17 -11.37 15.45
CA SER A 212 16.54 -12.71 15.59
C SER A 212 15.24 -12.73 16.38
N ALA A 213 14.92 -11.65 17.11
CA ALA A 213 13.71 -11.50 17.89
C ALA A 213 13.39 -10.01 18.03
N TRP A 214 12.16 -9.72 18.39
CA TRP A 214 11.75 -8.40 18.86
C TRP A 214 12.33 -8.14 20.26
N GLY A 215 12.82 -6.93 20.48
CA GLY A 215 13.28 -6.47 21.79
C GLY A 215 12.13 -6.34 22.80
N GLU A 216 12.49 -6.11 24.05
CA GLU A 216 11.50 -5.90 25.12
C GLU A 216 10.60 -4.68 24.81
N PRO A 217 9.26 -4.83 24.86
CA PRO A 217 8.35 -3.72 24.61
C PRO A 217 8.58 -2.53 25.55
N THR A 218 8.71 -1.33 24.98
CA THR A 218 8.88 -0.08 25.74
C THR A 218 7.74 0.88 25.49
N GLU A 219 7.22 1.49 26.56
CA GLU A 219 6.23 2.56 26.45
C GLU A 219 6.92 3.87 26.10
N PHE A 220 6.31 4.64 25.18
CA PHE A 220 6.77 5.98 24.82
C PHE A 220 5.59 6.97 24.85
N PRO A 221 5.84 8.26 25.14
CA PRO A 221 4.78 9.25 25.12
C PRO A 221 4.26 9.44 23.69
N GLU A 222 2.96 9.68 23.56
CA GLU A 222 2.40 10.19 22.30
C GLU A 222 3.02 11.57 22.07
N GLU A 223 3.84 11.71 21.02
CA GLU A 223 4.37 13.02 20.63
C GLU A 223 3.23 13.84 20.02
N ASP A 224 2.75 14.82 20.78
CA ASP A 224 1.92 15.90 20.24
C ASP A 224 2.80 16.77 19.33
N GLU A 225 2.82 16.49 18.02
CA GLU A 225 2.95 17.42 16.88
C GLU A 225 3.63 16.77 15.67
N LEU A 226 2.94 16.78 14.52
CA LEU A 226 3.61 16.70 13.22
C LEU A 226 4.63 17.84 13.18
N THR A 227 5.89 17.52 12.89
CA THR A 227 6.91 18.57 12.69
C THR A 227 6.48 19.47 11.52
N ASP A 228 6.80 20.77 11.59
CA ASP A 228 6.46 21.78 10.56
C ASP A 228 6.77 21.30 9.12
N ASP A 229 7.79 20.44 8.95
CA ASP A 229 8.21 19.89 7.66
C ASP A 229 7.27 18.80 7.12
N GLN A 230 6.70 17.94 7.98
CA GLN A 230 5.68 16.95 7.58
C GLN A 230 4.33 17.61 7.30
N ASP A 231 4.03 18.71 7.99
CA ASP A 231 2.79 19.46 7.82
C ASP A 231 2.73 20.12 6.43
N VAL A 232 3.87 20.58 5.88
CA VAL A 232 3.94 21.14 4.51
C VAL A 232 3.69 20.08 3.42
N LEU A 233 4.23 18.86 3.58
CA LEU A 233 4.03 17.77 2.61
C LEU A 233 2.59 17.26 2.61
N VAL A 234 1.97 17.13 3.79
CA VAL A 234 0.57 16.71 3.94
C VAL A 234 -0.38 17.80 3.44
N GLN A 235 -0.09 19.08 3.67
CA GLN A 235 -0.90 20.19 3.14
C GLN A 235 -0.85 20.33 1.61
N ALA A 236 0.20 19.81 0.95
CA ALA A 236 0.32 19.82 -0.51
C ALA A 236 -0.52 18.73 -1.20
N LEU A 237 -0.84 17.63 -0.50
CA LEU A 237 -1.56 16.51 -1.08
C LEU A 237 -3.07 16.61 -0.79
N THR A 238 -3.85 16.97 -1.81
CA THR A 238 -5.31 16.91 -1.73
C THR A 238 -5.77 15.51 -2.14
N LEU A 239 -6.58 14.86 -1.29
CA LEU A 239 -7.20 13.58 -1.64
C LEU A 239 -8.10 13.77 -2.88
N PRO A 240 -8.04 12.85 -3.85
CA PRO A 240 -8.80 12.97 -5.09
C PRO A 240 -10.29 12.66 -4.86
N ASP A 241 -11.16 13.28 -5.66
CA ASP A 241 -12.63 13.18 -5.52
C ASP A 241 -13.20 11.76 -5.68
N PHE A 242 -12.43 10.83 -6.24
CA PHE A 242 -12.83 9.41 -6.33
C PHE A 242 -12.79 8.68 -4.98
N VAL A 243 -12.09 9.23 -3.99
CA VAL A 243 -12.10 8.73 -2.60
C VAL A 243 -13.34 9.27 -1.89
N SER A 244 -14.39 8.47 -1.84
CA SER A 244 -15.66 8.86 -1.19
C SER A 244 -15.74 8.49 0.29
N ASP A 245 -14.90 7.56 0.77
CA ASP A 245 -14.80 7.16 2.17
C ASP A 245 -13.38 7.41 2.68
N THR A 246 -13.22 8.39 3.56
CA THR A 246 -11.92 8.79 4.11
C THR A 246 -11.53 8.03 5.38
N ARG A 247 -12.39 7.12 5.88
CA ARG A 247 -12.16 6.40 7.15
C ARG A 247 -11.14 5.27 7.03
N GLN A 248 -10.88 4.82 5.81
CA GLN A 248 -10.00 3.69 5.52
C GLN A 248 -9.07 4.05 4.35
N VAL A 249 -8.33 5.14 4.53
CA VAL A 249 -7.42 5.72 3.53
C VAL A 249 -6.03 5.76 4.11
N PHE A 250 -5.06 5.28 3.34
CA PHE A 250 -3.65 5.27 3.71
C PHE A 250 -2.84 5.85 2.56
N VAL A 251 -1.90 6.73 2.90
CA VAL A 251 -0.97 7.35 1.95
C VAL A 251 0.44 6.98 2.37
N LYS A 252 1.19 6.39 1.44
CA LYS A 252 2.64 6.16 1.57
C LYS A 252 3.36 7.20 0.72
N PHE A 253 4.09 8.11 1.35
CA PHE A 253 5.02 8.98 0.63
C PHE A 253 6.26 8.20 0.22
N ILE A 254 6.78 8.49 -0.97
CA ILE A 254 8.01 7.93 -1.50
C ILE A 254 9.05 9.04 -1.47
N GLU A 255 10.00 8.95 -0.54
CA GLU A 255 11.13 9.86 -0.49
C GLU A 255 12.10 9.49 -1.62
N GLU A 256 12.28 10.38 -2.59
CA GLU A 256 13.40 10.26 -3.53
C GLU A 256 14.66 10.70 -2.78
N SER A 257 15.58 9.75 -2.55
CA SER A 257 16.93 10.09 -2.09
C SER A 257 17.49 11.16 -3.04
N PRO A 258 18.01 12.30 -2.53
CA PRO A 258 18.74 13.22 -3.39
C PRO A 258 19.97 12.48 -3.88
N GLU A 259 19.94 11.95 -5.11
CA GLU A 259 21.16 11.50 -5.76
C GLU A 259 22.11 12.70 -5.78
N GLU A 260 23.24 12.61 -5.07
CA GLU A 260 24.31 13.58 -5.28
C GLU A 260 24.64 13.54 -6.78
N PRO A 261 24.55 14.64 -7.53
CA PRO A 261 24.97 14.62 -8.92
C PRO A 261 26.47 14.31 -8.91
N ASP A 262 26.83 13.12 -9.39
CA ASP A 262 28.22 12.74 -9.70
C ASP A 262 28.72 13.70 -10.78
N CYS A 263 29.14 14.88 -10.34
CA CYS A 263 29.81 15.89 -11.14
C CYS A 263 31.26 15.46 -11.33
N THR A 264 31.50 14.27 -11.88
CA THR A 264 32.78 13.95 -12.49
C THR A 264 32.73 14.34 -13.98
N VAL A 265 32.89 15.64 -14.22
CA VAL A 265 33.27 16.14 -15.55
C VAL A 265 34.68 15.62 -15.84
N ILE A 266 34.78 14.47 -16.50
CA ILE A 266 36.05 14.04 -17.11
C ILE A 266 36.28 14.93 -18.34
N THR A 267 36.98 16.02 -18.11
CA THR A 267 37.70 16.73 -19.16
C THR A 267 39.12 16.18 -19.24
N ARG A 268 39.39 15.37 -20.26
CA ARG A 268 40.58 15.46 -21.13
C ARG A 268 40.52 14.47 -22.28
#